data_AF-A0A7W8FXK8-F1
#
_entry.id   AF-A0A7W8FXK8-F1
#
_cell.length_a   1.000
_cell.length_b   1.000
_cell.length_c   1.000
_cell.angle_alpha   90.00
_cell.angle_beta   90.00
_cell.angle_gamma   90.00
#
_symmetry.space_group_name_H-M   'P 1'
#
loop_
_entity.id
_entity.type
_entity.pdbx_description
1 polymer ?
#
loop_
_entity_poly.entity_id
_entity_poly.type
_entity_poly.pdbx_seq_one_letter_code
_entity_poly.pdbx_strand_id
1 'polypeptide(L)'
;MCYFLTRKEEHARVGISVGKKIGKAVCRNQVKRQVRSMIDEVFDFEEPFDLIIIVRPVYLKKSYAENRSELKKTIARIHQKTRGNV
;
A
#
# COMPACT_ATOMS: atom_id res chain seq x y z
N MET A 1 -0.67 1.24 -7.89
CA MET A 1 0.03 2.54 -8.00
C MET A 1 0.18 3.09 -6.60
N CYS A 2 1.36 3.56 -6.22
CA CYS A 2 1.62 4.12 -4.90
C CYS A 2 2.38 5.44 -5.04
N TYR A 3 2.17 6.33 -4.09
CA TYR A 3 2.95 7.56 -3.91
C TYR A 3 3.58 7.51 -2.53
N PHE A 4 4.79 8.04 -2.39
CA PHE A 4 5.46 8.14 -1.10
C PHE A 4 6.10 9.52 -0.97
N LEU A 5 6.17 10.01 0.26
CA LEU A 5 6.78 11.28 0.63
C LEU A 5 7.60 11.07 1.90
N THR A 6 8.62 11.87 2.16
CA THR A 6 9.35 11.82 3.44
C THR A 6 8.38 11.99 4.61
N ARG A 7 8.54 11.16 5.65
CA ARG A 7 7.67 11.21 6.82
C ARG A 7 7.77 12.58 7.48
N LYS A 8 6.64 13.10 7.95
CA LYS A 8 6.57 14.38 8.67
C LYS A 8 6.42 14.24 10.17
N GLU A 9 5.96 13.08 10.62
CA GLU A 9 5.66 12.78 12.02
C GLU A 9 6.60 11.69 12.53
N GLU A 10 6.48 11.38 13.82
CA GLU A 10 7.30 10.37 14.51
C GLU A 10 7.12 8.97 13.91
N HIS A 11 5.89 8.64 13.52
CA HIS A 11 5.54 7.37 12.88
C HIS A 11 5.21 7.55 11.41
N ALA A 12 5.54 6.53 10.60
CA ALA A 12 5.12 6.47 9.21
C ALA A 12 3.61 6.25 9.11
N ARG A 13 2.98 6.80 8.07
CA ARG A 13 1.54 6.66 7.86
C ARG A 13 1.24 6.02 6.53
N VAL A 14 0.17 5.22 6.49
CA VAL A 14 -0.30 4.57 5.27
C VAL A 14 -1.74 4.98 4.94
N GLY A 15 -1.92 5.67 3.81
CA GLY A 15 -3.22 6.00 3.25
C GLY A 15 -3.66 4.97 2.21
N ILE A 16 -4.90 4.47 2.29
CA ILE A 16 -5.46 3.53 1.31
C ILE A 16 -6.63 4.17 0.57
N SER A 17 -6.45 4.40 -0.73
CA SER A 17 -7.48 4.89 -1.64
C SER A 17 -7.98 3.77 -2.54
N VAL A 18 -9.30 3.56 -2.56
CA VAL A 18 -9.94 2.54 -3.40
C VAL A 18 -10.90 3.23 -4.37
N GLY A 19 -10.63 3.11 -5.66
CA GLY A 19 -11.42 3.77 -6.70
C GLY A 19 -12.86 3.29 -6.79
N LYS A 20 -13.78 4.16 -7.23
CA LYS A 20 -15.21 3.84 -7.46
C LYS A 20 -15.42 2.63 -8.39
N LYS A 21 -14.53 2.45 -9.37
CA LYS A 21 -14.58 1.36 -10.36
C LYS A 21 -14.34 -0.06 -9.77
N ILE A 22 -13.95 -0.18 -8.50
CA ILE A 22 -13.77 -1.49 -7.84
C ILE A 22 -15.13 -2.14 -7.55
N GLY A 23 -16.16 -1.35 -7.25
CA GLY A 23 -17.51 -1.87 -6.98
C GLY A 23 -18.25 -1.09 -5.90
N LYS A 24 -19.32 -1.71 -5.38
CA LYS A 24 -20.15 -1.16 -4.30
C LYS A 24 -19.33 -0.95 -3.02
N ALA A 25 -19.87 -0.18 -2.07
CA ALA A 25 -19.22 0.13 -0.80
C ALA A 25 -18.71 -1.10 -0.05
N VAL A 26 -19.49 -2.19 -0.03
CA VAL A 26 -19.12 -3.45 0.63
C VAL A 26 -17.86 -4.07 0.03
N CYS A 27 -17.80 -4.19 -1.30
CA CYS A 27 -16.62 -4.70 -2.02
C CYS A 27 -15.39 -3.81 -1.79
N ARG A 28 -15.56 -2.48 -1.85
CA ARG A 28 -14.46 -1.53 -1.54
C ARG A 28 -13.94 -1.69 -0.12
N ASN A 29 -14.82 -1.90 0.86
CA ASN A 29 -14.43 -2.10 2.26
C ASN A 29 -13.71 -3.43 2.46
N GLN A 30 -14.15 -4.49 1.79
CA GLN A 30 -13.44 -5.77 1.79
C GLN A 30 -12.02 -5.62 1.25
N VAL A 31 -11.87 -4.96 0.10
CA VAL A 31 -10.55 -4.69 -0.50
C VAL A 31 -9.68 -3.85 0.44
N LYS A 32 -10.23 -2.80 1.07
CA LYS A 32 -9.48 -2.01 2.08
C LYS A 32 -9.01 -2.89 3.24
N ARG A 33 -9.85 -3.78 3.76
CA ARG A 33 -9.48 -4.68 4.87
C ARG A 33 -8.37 -5.64 4.47
N GLN A 34 -8.45 -6.24 3.28
CA GLN A 34 -7.39 -7.11 2.77
C GLN A 34 -6.06 -6.37 2.62
N VAL A 35 -6.07 -5.18 2.03
CA VAL A 35 -4.85 -4.39 1.84
C VAL A 35 -4.27 -3.94 3.19
N ARG A 36 -5.09 -3.56 4.17
CA ARG A 36 -4.60 -3.26 5.54
C ARG A 36 -3.89 -4.46 6.15
N SER A 37 -4.51 -5.64 6.13
CA SER A 37 -3.87 -6.85 6.65
C SER A 37 -2.54 -7.15 5.94
N MET A 38 -2.44 -6.93 4.63
CA MET A 38 -1.17 -7.09 3.94
C MET A 38 -0.12 -6.06 4.36
N ILE A 39 -0.52 -4.82 4.64
CA ILE A 39 0.37 -3.74 5.12
C ILE A 39 0.87 -4.09 6.52
N ASP A 40 -0.02 -4.46 7.43
CA ASP A 40 0.32 -4.78 8.83
C ASP A 40 1.35 -5.94 8.93
N GLU A 41 1.42 -6.81 7.91
CA GLU A 41 2.40 -7.90 7.84
C GLU A 41 3.79 -7.48 7.29
N VAL A 42 3.88 -6.37 6.57
CA VAL A 42 5.08 -6.01 5.79
C VAL A 42 5.63 -4.61 6.09
N PHE A 43 4.93 -3.84 6.91
CA PHE A 43 5.20 -2.43 7.19
C PHE A 43 5.11 -2.24 8.70
N ASP A 44 6.20 -1.76 9.30
CA ASP A 44 6.35 -1.68 10.76
C ASP A 44 6.01 -0.27 11.29
N PHE A 45 5.62 0.65 10.40
CA PHE A 45 5.29 2.05 10.69
C PHE A 45 6.46 2.89 11.27
N GLU A 46 7.68 2.39 11.17
CA GLU A 46 8.94 3.08 11.52
C GLU A 46 9.70 3.61 10.30
N GLU A 47 9.13 3.47 9.11
CA GLU A 47 9.75 3.82 7.85
C GLU A 47 9.98 5.34 7.73
N PRO A 48 10.99 5.79 6.98
CA PRO A 48 11.28 7.22 6.81
C PRO A 48 10.32 7.95 5.85
N PHE A 49 9.22 7.30 5.43
CA PHE A 49 8.29 7.85 4.44
C PHE A 49 6.83 7.55 4.79
N ASP A 50 5.96 8.49 4.44
CA ASP A 50 4.52 8.29 4.38
C ASP A 50 4.15 7.65 3.04
N LEU A 51 3.23 6.69 3.05
CA LEU A 51 2.83 5.91 1.87
C LEU A 51 1.34 6.12 1.56
N ILE A 52 1.02 6.36 0.28
CA ILE A 52 -0.35 6.36 -0.23
C ILE A 52 -0.50 5.25 -1.26
N ILE A 53 -1.36 4.27 -0.97
CA ILE A 53 -1.69 3.15 -1.85
C ILE A 53 -3.00 3.43 -2.58
N ILE A 54 -2.95 3.38 -3.91
CA ILE A 54 -4.13 3.52 -4.77
C ILE A 54 -4.45 2.17 -5.40
N VAL A 55 -5.54 1.55 -4.93
CA VAL A 55 -6.02 0.27 -5.42
C VAL A 55 -6.83 0.48 -6.69
N ARG A 56 -6.41 -0.18 -7.77
CA ARG A 56 -7.05 -0.14 -9.09
C ARG A 56 -7.88 -1.43 -9.32
N PRO A 57 -8.86 -1.42 -10.24
CA PRO A 57 -9.70 -2.59 -10.52
C PRO A 57 -8.94 -3.88 -10.88
N VAL A 58 -7.71 -3.76 -11.40
CA VAL A 58 -6.81 -4.90 -11.67
C VAL A 58 -6.55 -5.75 -10.41
N TYR A 59 -6.63 -5.17 -9.21
CA TYR A 59 -6.51 -5.90 -7.94
C TYR A 59 -7.48 -7.08 -7.84
N LEU A 60 -8.71 -6.93 -8.35
CA LEU A 60 -9.74 -7.97 -8.30
C LEU A 60 -9.47 -9.14 -9.24
N LYS A 61 -8.55 -8.99 -10.21
CA LYS A 61 -8.16 -10.05 -11.15
C LYS A 61 -7.04 -10.94 -10.62
N LYS A 62 -6.45 -10.58 -9.46
CA LYS A 62 -5.32 -11.27 -8.84
C LYS A 62 -5.78 -11.91 -7.54
N SER A 63 -5.15 -13.03 -7.17
CA SER A 63 -5.33 -13.62 -5.86
C SER A 63 -4.74 -12.75 -4.76
N TYR A 64 -5.14 -13.01 -3.51
CA TYR A 64 -4.58 -12.33 -2.33
C TYR A 64 -3.05 -12.50 -2.26
N ALA A 65 -2.55 -13.71 -2.49
CA ALA A 65 -1.12 -14.01 -2.44
C ALA A 65 -0.31 -13.25 -3.52
N GLU A 66 -0.84 -13.15 -4.73
CA GLU A 66 -0.22 -12.38 -5.81
C GLU A 66 -0.18 -10.87 -5.47
N ASN A 67 -1.29 -10.32 -4.99
CA ASN A 67 -1.37 -8.92 -4.58
C ASN A 67 -0.40 -8.62 -3.42
N ARG A 68 -0.30 -9.53 -2.45
CA ARG A 68 0.64 -9.43 -1.32
C ARG A 68 2.10 -9.44 -1.80
N SER A 69 2.45 -10.36 -2.70
CA SER A 69 3.79 -10.43 -3.29
C SER A 69 4.15 -9.15 -4.06
N GLU A 70 3.20 -8.60 -4.81
CA GLU A 70 3.38 -7.34 -5.53
C GLU A 70 3.55 -6.13 -4.58
N LEU A 71 2.78 -6.08 -3.49
CA LEU A 71 2.92 -5.06 -2.46
C LEU A 71 4.31 -5.10 -1.84
N LYS A 72 4.78 -6.29 -1.42
CA LYS A 72 6.11 -6.47 -0.83
C LYS A 72 7.23 -6.02 -1.77
N LYS A 73 7.15 -6.39 -3.06
CA LYS A 73 8.10 -5.92 -4.09
C LYS A 73 8.07 -4.41 -4.26
N THR A 74 6.89 -3.80 -4.19
CA THR A 74 6.72 -2.35 -4.33
C THR A 74 7.36 -1.61 -3.16
N ILE A 75 7.10 -2.05 -1.93
CA ILE A 75 7.69 -1.46 -0.72
C ILE A 75 9.21 -1.60 -0.72
N ALA A 76 9.74 -2.79 -1.05
CA ALA A 76 11.18 -3.01 -1.15
C ALA A 76 11.86 -2.04 -2.15
N ARG A 77 11.22 -1.76 -3.29
CA ARG A 77 11.71 -0.76 -4.25
C ARG A 77 11.69 0.66 -3.70
N ILE A 78 10.69 1.02 -2.89
CA ILE A 78 10.62 2.33 -2.24
C ILE A 78 11.79 2.47 -1.26
N HIS A 79 12.03 1.47 -0.41
CA HIS A 79 13.18 1.49 0.50
C HIS A 79 14.52 1.68 -0.21
N GLN A 80 14.71 1.00 -1.35
CA GLN A 80 15.92 1.17 -2.16
C GLN A 80 16.05 2.61 -2.69
N LYS A 81 14.95 3.21 -3.16
CA LYS A 81 14.96 4.60 -3.62
C LYS A 81 15.21 5.60 -2.50
N THR A 82 14.64 5.38 -1.32
CA THR A 82 14.82 6.28 -0.18
C THR A 82 16.27 6.26 0.32
N ARG A 83 16.97 5.11 0.23
CA ARG A 83 18.39 5.01 0.58
C ARG A 83 19.34 5.70 -0.41
N GLY A 84 18.93 5.87 -1.66
CA GLY A 84 19.76 6.49 -2.71
C GLY A 84 19.62 8.02 -2.84
N ASN A 85 18.76 8.64 -2.04
CA ASN A 85 18.55 10.10 -2.00
C ASN A 85 19.26 10.75 -0.79
N VAL A 86 20.31 10.11 -0.27
CA VAL A 86 21.23 10.67 0.73
C VAL A 86 22.55 11.00 0.04
#